data_AF-A0A6N7FCK1-F1
#
_entry.id   AF-A0A6N7FCK1-F1
#
_cell.length_a   1.000
_cell.length_b   1.000
_cell.length_c   1.000
_cell.angle_alpha   90.00
_cell.angle_beta   90.00
_cell.angle_gamma   90.00
#
_symmetry.space_group_name_H-M   'P 1'
#
loop_
_entity.id
_entity.type
_entity.pdbx_description
1 polymer ?
#
loop_
_entity_poly.entity_id
_entity_poly.type
_entity_poly.pdbx_seq_one_letter_code
_entity_poly.pdbx_strand_id
1 'polypeptide(L)' 'MALSVYNTLTRKKEPFEPLDPGHVRMYVCGPTVYDYAHIGNARPVVVFDTLYRLLKRLYPRVTYVRN' A
#
# COMPACT_ATOMS: atom_id res chain seq x y z
N MET A 1 -18.25 5.06 -4.25
CA MET A 1 -17.39 4.82 -5.43
C MET A 1 -16.42 3.69 -5.10
N ALA A 2 -16.23 2.73 -6.00
CA ALA A 2 -15.24 1.66 -5.81
C ALA A 2 -13.81 2.22 -5.88
N LEU A 3 -12.90 1.67 -5.08
CA LEU A 3 -11.49 2.04 -5.12
C LEU A 3 -10.87 1.54 -6.43
N SER A 4 -10.14 2.40 -7.14
CA SER A 4 -9.30 1.99 -8.28
C SER A 4 -7.83 2.27 -7.99
N VAL A 5 -6.97 1.32 -8.33
CA VAL A 5 -5.51 1.40 -8.12
C VAL A 5 -4.81 1.24 -9.46
N TYR A 6 -3.73 2.00 -9.68
CA TYR A 6 -2.88 1.81 -10.86
C TYR A 6 -2.06 0.54 -10.70
N ASN A 7 -2.27 -0.43 -11.59
CA ASN A 7 -1.56 -1.70 -11.58
C ASN A 7 -0.38 -1.63 -12.55
N THR A 8 0.85 -1.64 -12.02
CA THR A 8 2.07 -1.58 -12.83
C THR A 8 2.20 -2.76 -13.79
N LEU A 9 1.66 -3.94 -13.46
CA LEU A 9 1.70 -5.13 -14.32
C LEU A 9 0.96 -4.91 -15.64
N THR A 10 -0.18 -4.22 -15.59
CA THR A 10 -1.06 -3.99 -16.75
C THR A 10 -1.03 -2.55 -17.25
N ARG A 11 -0.32 -1.66 -16.55
CA ARG A 11 -0.12 -0.23 -16.85
C ARG A 11 -1.42 0.58 -16.94
N LYS A 12 -2.47 0.17 -16.23
CA LYS A 12 -3.77 0.84 -16.21
C LYS A 12 -4.33 0.94 -14.79
N LYS A 13 -5.33 1.81 -14.61
CA LYS A 13 -6.14 1.83 -13.38
C LYS A 13 -7.13 0.68 -13.44
N GLU A 14 -7.19 -0.12 -12.39
CA GLU A 14 -8.08 -1.27 -12.27
C GLU A 14 -8.92 -1.13 -10.99
N PRO A 15 -10.16 -1.65 -10.97
CA PRO A 15 -10.90 -1.81 -9.72
C PRO A 15 -10.07 -2.63 -8.72
N PHE A 16 -10.02 -2.17 -7.47
CA PHE A 16 -9.35 -2.92 -6.41
C PHE A 16 -10.31 -3.94 -5.83
N GLU A 17 -10.04 -5.21 -6.10
CA GLU A 17 -10.78 -6.35 -5.59
C GLU A 17 -9.85 -7.18 -4.70
N PRO A 18 -10.08 -7.23 -3.37
CA PRO A 18 -9.23 -8.01 -2.49
C PRO A 18 -9.43 -9.51 -2.69
N LEU A 19 -8.36 -10.29 -2.54
CA LEU A 19 -8.45 -11.76 -2.60
C LEU A 19 -9.43 -12.34 -1.56
N ASP A 20 -9.50 -11.71 -0.39
CA ASP A 20 -10.48 -11.98 0.66
C ASP A 20 -11.22 -10.67 0.99
N PRO A 21 -12.55 -10.58 0.80
CA PRO A 21 -13.34 -9.39 1.13
C PRO A 21 -13.24 -8.94 2.59
N GLY A 22 -12.97 -9.87 3.52
CA GLY A 22 -12.77 -9.58 4.94
C GLY A 22 -11.35 -9.16 5.30
N HIS A 23 -10.36 -9.39 4.43
CA HIS A 23 -8.95 -9.22 4.77
C HIS A 23 -8.07 -8.76 3.59
N VAL A 24 -7.66 -7.50 3.64
CA VAL A 24 -6.64 -6.94 2.74
C VAL A 24 -5.24 -7.22 3.28
N ARG A 25 -4.33 -7.63 2.39
CA ARG A 25 -2.90 -7.81 2.69
C ARG A 25 -2.07 -6.90 1.80
N MET A 26 -1.19 -6.12 2.41
CA MET A 26 -0.34 -5.14 1.74
C MET A 26 1.11 -5.33 2.18
N TYR A 27 2.00 -5.47 1.19
CA TYR A 27 3.45 -5.50 1.40
C TYR A 27 4.10 -4.30 0.73
N VAL A 28 5.06 -3.69 1.41
CA VAL A 28 5.89 -2.60 0.87
C VAL A 28 7.34 -2.86 1.24
N CYS A 29 8.27 -2.63 0.31
CA CYS A 29 9.69 -2.74 0.61
C CYS A 29 10.15 -1.69 1.64
N GLY A 30 10.98 -2.11 2.59
CA GLY A 30 11.66 -1.24 3.53
C GLY A 30 12.95 -0.61 3.00
N PRO A 31 13.60 0.25 3.80
CA PRO A 31 14.92 0.78 3.49
C PRO A 31 16.01 -0.28 3.73
N THR A 32 17.11 -0.20 2.98
CA THR A 32 18.36 -0.86 3.37
C THR A 32 19.01 -0.05 4.50
N VAL A 33 19.29 -0.68 5.64
CA VAL A 33 19.61 0.01 6.91
C VAL A 33 21.10 0.30 7.15
N TYR A 34 21.86 0.65 6.10
CA TYR A 34 23.29 0.96 6.24
C TYR A 34 23.58 2.46 6.42
N ASP A 35 22.60 3.35 6.24
CA ASP A 35 22.75 4.81 6.37
C ASP A 35 21.41 5.48 6.76
N TYR A 36 21.45 6.78 7.05
CA TYR A 36 20.28 7.59 7.33
C TYR A 36 19.31 7.66 6.15
N ALA A 37 18.02 7.51 6.45
CA ALA A 37 16.98 7.70 5.46
C ALA A 37 16.93 9.16 4.97
N HIS A 38 16.89 9.36 3.67
CA HIS A 38 16.69 10.66 3.04
C HIS A 38 15.22 10.91 2.67
N ILE A 39 14.89 12.13 2.25
CA ILE A 39 13.51 12.52 1.92
C ILE A 39 12.89 11.65 0.81
N GLY A 40 13.73 11.09 -0.05
CA GLY A 40 13.35 10.14 -1.09
C GLY A 40 12.84 8.81 -0.52
N ASN A 41 13.43 8.31 0.57
CA ASN A 41 12.90 7.15 1.30
C ASN A 41 11.65 7.51 2.12
N ALA A 42 11.55 8.75 2.63
CA ALA A 42 10.41 9.19 3.43
C ALA A 42 9.12 9.31 2.60
N ARG A 43 9.22 9.77 1.34
CA ARG A 43 8.06 9.91 0.43
C ARG A 43 7.23 8.62 0.29
N PRO A 44 7.78 7.45 -0.08
CA PRO A 44 6.99 6.22 -0.18
C PRO A 44 6.41 5.81 1.17
N VAL A 45 7.10 6.06 2.30
CA VAL A 45 6.53 5.80 3.64
C VAL A 45 5.22 6.56 3.84
N VAL A 46 5.17 7.85 3.48
CA VAL A 46 3.96 8.67 3.59
C VAL A 46 2.87 8.25 2.60
N VAL A 47 3.25 7.98 1.34
CA VAL A 47 2.30 7.57 0.29
C VAL A 47 1.63 6.24 0.65
N PHE A 48 2.40 5.25 1.11
CA PHE A 48 1.86 3.95 1.48
C PHE A 48 1.15 3.95 2.83
N ASP A 49 1.54 4.81 3.79
CA ASP A 49 0.74 5.04 5.00
C ASP A 49 -0.64 5.64 4.64
N THR A 50 -0.69 6.57 3.68
CA THR A 50 -1.96 7.12 3.19
C THR A 50 -2.85 6.03 2.58
N LEU A 51 -2.27 5.16 1.75
CA LEU A 51 -3.00 4.01 1.19
C LEU A 51 -3.49 3.06 2.28
N TYR A 52 -2.63 2.71 3.24
CA TYR A 52 -3.00 1.83 4.36
C TYR A 52 -4.17 2.41 5.17
N ARG A 53 -4.13 3.71 5.50
CA ARG A 53 -5.21 4.39 6.22
C ARG A 53 -6.51 4.41 5.42
N LEU A 54 -6.45 4.58 4.10
CA LEU A 54 -7.62 4.48 3.24
C LEU A 54 -8.20 3.06 3.27
N LEU A 55 -7.36 2.03 3.08
CA LEU A 55 -7.80 0.64 3.12
C LEU A 55 -8.42 0.27 4.47
N LYS A 56 -7.87 0.76 5.59
CA LYS A 56 -8.46 0.56 6.92
C LYS A 56 -9.83 1.19 7.12
N ARG A 57 -10.17 2.24 6.36
CA ARG A 57 -11.51 2.84 6.37
C ARG A 57 -12.50 2.07 5.51
N LEU A 58 -12.01 1.34 4.50
CA LEU A 58 -12.84 0.66 3.51
C LEU A 58 -13.06 -0.83 3.81
N TYR A 59 -12.13 -1.49 4.51
CA TYR A 59 -12.15 -2.94 4.73
C TYR A 59 -12.08 -3.31 6.21
N PRO A 60 -12.66 -4.46 6.62
CA PRO A 60 -12.71 -4.86 8.02
C PRO A 60 -11.33 -5.09 8.65
N ARG A 61 -10.42 -5.70 7.88
CA ARG A 61 -9.07 -6.01 8.33
C ARG A 61 -8.05 -5.70 7.25
N VAL A 62 -6.96 -5.05 7.66
CA VAL A 62 -5.79 -4.79 6.79
C VAL A 62 -4.52 -5.21 7.52
N THR A 63 -3.78 -6.15 6.93
CA THR A 63 -2.42 -6.48 7.37
C THR A 63 -1.43 -5.74 6.47
N TYR A 64 -0.63 -4.88 7.08
CA TYR A 64 0.45 -4.15 6.42
C TYR A 64 1.79 -4.67 6.92
N VAL A 65 2.61 -5.19 6.01
CA VAL A 65 3.97 -5.67 6.28
C VAL A 65 4.97 -4.80 5.51
N ARG A 66 6.02 -4.38 6.20
CA ARG A 66 7.19 -3.72 5.60
C ARG A 66 8.44 -4.31 6.22
N ASN A 67 9.41 -4.66 5.38
CA ASN A 67 10.69 -5.22 5.80
C ASN A 67 11.70 -4.15 6.21
#